data_AF-A0A7H9HRG4-F1
#
_entry.id   AF-A0A7H9HRG4-F1
#
_cell.length_a   1.000
_cell.length_b   1.000
_cell.length_c   1.000
_cell.angle_alpha   90.00
_cell.angle_beta   90.00
_cell.angle_gamma   90.00
#
_symmetry.space_group_name_H-M   'P 1'
#
loop_
_entity.id
_entity.type
_entity.pdbx_description
1 polymer ?
#
loop_
_entity_poly.entity_id
_entity_poly.type
_entity_poly.pdbx_seq_one_letter_code
_entity_poly.pdbx_strand_id
1 'polypeptide(L)'
;MVLSLEEIKELAKPVTSVYDKRNYNNILKLVNELACSEICDDEVESSLRFLVMSLFQVFKKLFKRGDLAVARSNNERQQFSNWCRKMYESFKSSLIKVISSVDRENSLVLDSLDVYLQLLEMESVHFASKEDAPYFPNKTFRRLIVAMWESDLGELKQKTSTGESVNPVIGEFIEKYYKNYADIQFYFQSELADLLETQKDRFATVKGMGKWIVAVNHDNHCCNANQELEIFVANPPQVVENESKFKSNFEKNWLIMLNGNVSVPQYKTILLILHKRIIPHLHTPTKLMDFLTDSYNLQNSQDDSAGVIPILALNGLFELMLRFNLEYPNFYKKLYQLITPSLMHVKYRPRFFRLLDTFLASTHLSAHLIASFIKRLARLTLNSSPAAIVTVIPFIYNLLKKHPSCMIMLHNPRFLSDPFMTSEQQSMLKKLKSDYIDPFDADEENPELTHALDSSLWELATLMDHYHPNVATLAKIFAQPFRKLNYNMEDFLDWSYDSLLAAETSRRLKVLPTLEFESFDGLFANDENDKKTYVTGINW
;
A
#
# COMPACT_ATOMS: atom_id res chain seq x y z
N MET A 1 7.31 12.10 -44.73
CA MET A 1 6.20 13.07 -44.78
C MET A 1 5.00 12.38 -44.18
N VAL A 2 4.49 12.91 -43.08
CA VAL A 2 3.25 12.47 -42.44
C VAL A 2 2.10 13.00 -43.29
N LEU A 3 1.14 12.14 -43.65
CA LEU A 3 -0.09 12.50 -44.37
C LEU A 3 -0.86 13.53 -43.54
N SER A 4 -1.35 14.55 -44.22
CA SER A 4 -2.19 15.58 -43.61
C SER A 4 -3.54 14.99 -43.14
N LEU A 5 -4.16 15.63 -42.15
CA LEU A 5 -5.49 15.25 -41.63
C LEU A 5 -6.55 15.13 -42.73
N GLU A 6 -6.45 15.95 -43.78
CA GLU A 6 -7.34 15.93 -44.93
C GLU A 6 -7.10 14.69 -45.81
N GLU A 7 -5.85 14.36 -46.10
CA GLU A 7 -5.48 13.16 -46.88
C GLU A 7 -5.87 11.86 -46.16
N ILE A 8 -5.71 11.79 -44.83
CA ILE A 8 -6.16 10.64 -44.03
C ILE A 8 -7.69 10.48 -44.15
N LYS A 9 -8.42 11.59 -44.09
CA LYS A 9 -9.89 11.60 -44.19
C LYS A 9 -10.36 11.22 -45.60
N GLU A 10 -9.66 11.69 -46.63
CA GLU A 10 -9.93 11.33 -48.02
C GLU A 10 -9.63 9.86 -48.33
N LEU A 11 -8.62 9.27 -47.69
CA LEU A 11 -8.29 7.86 -47.85
C LEU A 11 -9.24 6.93 -47.05
N ALA A 12 -9.72 7.36 -45.88
CA ALA A 12 -10.60 6.58 -45.01
C ALA A 12 -12.09 6.62 -45.40
N LYS A 13 -12.59 7.77 -45.88
CA LYS A 13 -13.99 7.94 -46.34
C LYS A 13 -14.45 6.92 -47.39
N PRO A 14 -13.71 6.66 -48.49
CA PRO A 14 -14.18 5.75 -49.54
C PRO A 14 -14.21 4.29 -49.11
N VAL A 15 -13.35 3.88 -48.17
CA VAL A 15 -13.35 2.53 -47.59
C VAL A 15 -14.54 2.33 -46.64
N THR A 16 -14.94 3.41 -45.96
CA THR A 16 -16.04 3.40 -45.00
C THR A 16 -17.42 3.63 -45.63
N SER A 17 -17.53 4.30 -46.78
CA SER A 17 -18.80 4.66 -47.42
C SER A 17 -19.25 3.73 -48.55
N VAL A 18 -18.31 3.12 -49.29
CA VAL A 18 -18.63 2.35 -50.50
C VAL A 18 -18.54 0.84 -50.24
N TYR A 19 -19.44 0.06 -50.86
CA TYR A 19 -19.39 -1.42 -50.91
C TYR A 19 -18.27 -1.96 -51.80
N ASP A 20 -17.48 -1.07 -52.43
CA ASP A 20 -16.54 -1.46 -53.47
C ASP A 20 -15.17 -1.88 -52.90
N LYS A 21 -14.73 -3.08 -53.29
CA LYS A 21 -13.50 -3.72 -52.80
C LYS A 21 -12.21 -3.12 -53.39
N ARG A 22 -12.33 -2.13 -54.29
CA ARG A 22 -11.23 -1.54 -55.06
C ARG A 22 -10.32 -0.62 -54.23
N ASN A 23 -10.84 -0.02 -53.17
CA ASN A 23 -10.13 0.99 -52.37
C ASN A 23 -9.38 0.40 -51.15
N TYR A 24 -9.35 -0.92 -50.99
CA TYR A 24 -8.70 -1.58 -49.85
C TYR A 24 -7.18 -1.38 -49.83
N ASN A 25 -6.55 -1.10 -50.99
CA ASN A 25 -5.13 -0.74 -51.06
C ASN A 25 -4.79 0.54 -50.26
N ASN A 26 -5.77 1.41 -50.00
CA ASN A 26 -5.58 2.59 -49.16
C ASN A 26 -5.37 2.22 -47.68
N ILE A 27 -5.93 1.09 -47.22
CA ILE A 27 -5.67 0.57 -45.86
C ILE A 27 -4.19 0.23 -45.70
N LEU A 28 -3.56 -0.31 -46.75
CA LEU A 28 -2.13 -0.67 -46.72
C LEU A 28 -1.22 0.55 -46.64
N LYS A 29 -1.61 1.66 -47.29
CA LYS A 29 -0.91 2.95 -47.15
C LYS A 29 -1.03 3.51 -45.73
N LEU A 30 -2.25 3.51 -45.17
CA LEU A 30 -2.53 4.03 -43.82
C LEU A 30 -1.86 3.21 -42.71
N VAL A 31 -1.81 1.87 -42.84
CA VAL A 31 -1.14 0.99 -41.86
C VAL A 31 0.38 1.13 -41.91
N ASN A 32 0.96 1.29 -43.11
CA ASN A 32 2.40 1.49 -43.27
C ASN A 32 2.84 2.86 -42.71
N GLU A 33 1.99 3.87 -42.81
CA GLU A 33 2.27 5.17 -42.20
C GLU A 33 2.36 5.09 -40.68
N LEU A 34 1.42 4.38 -40.05
CA LEU A 34 1.44 4.15 -38.60
C LEU A 34 2.66 3.31 -38.14
N ALA A 35 3.21 2.48 -39.04
CA ALA A 35 4.40 1.67 -38.77
C ALA A 35 5.74 2.44 -38.93
N CYS A 36 5.73 3.59 -39.63
CA CYS A 36 6.94 4.31 -40.05
C CYS A 36 7.17 5.65 -39.33
N SER A 37 6.22 6.14 -38.53
CA SER A 37 6.35 7.44 -37.87
C SER A 37 7.18 7.36 -36.59
N GLU A 38 8.34 8.03 -36.56
CA GLU A 38 9.01 8.41 -35.31
C GLU A 38 8.15 9.46 -34.60
N ILE A 39 7.70 9.15 -33.39
CA ILE A 39 6.78 9.99 -32.61
C ILE A 39 7.62 11.08 -31.92
N CYS A 40 7.91 12.16 -32.66
CA CYS A 40 8.80 13.23 -32.20
C CYS A 40 8.08 14.57 -31.89
N ASP A 41 6.94 14.88 -32.53
CA ASP A 41 6.30 16.21 -32.46
C ASP A 41 4.78 16.18 -32.15
N ASP A 42 4.25 17.19 -31.46
CA ASP A 42 2.84 17.30 -31.03
C ASP A 42 1.85 17.39 -32.23
N GLU A 43 2.26 17.99 -33.35
CA GLU A 43 1.46 18.01 -34.59
C GLU A 43 1.37 16.61 -35.21
N VAL A 44 2.46 15.84 -35.13
CA VAL A 44 2.52 14.43 -35.54
C VAL A 44 1.66 13.58 -34.61
N GLU A 45 1.56 13.90 -33.32
CA GLU A 45 0.64 13.23 -32.40
C GLU A 45 -0.83 13.41 -32.81
N SER A 46 -1.25 14.63 -33.12
CA SER A 46 -2.65 14.91 -33.48
C SER A 46 -3.08 14.20 -34.77
N SER A 47 -2.18 14.14 -35.76
CA SER A 47 -2.40 13.44 -37.03
C SER A 47 -2.41 11.92 -36.85
N LEU A 48 -1.49 11.37 -36.04
CA LEU A 48 -1.48 9.94 -35.69
C LEU A 48 -2.71 9.52 -34.90
N ARG A 49 -3.21 10.36 -33.98
CA ARG A 49 -4.46 10.10 -33.25
C ARG A 49 -5.64 9.99 -34.21
N PHE A 50 -5.73 10.93 -35.15
CA PHE A 50 -6.76 10.89 -36.18
C PHE A 50 -6.63 9.66 -37.10
N LEU A 51 -5.40 9.27 -37.43
CA LEU A 51 -5.09 8.05 -38.20
C LEU A 51 -5.57 6.79 -37.47
N VAL A 52 -5.23 6.64 -36.19
CA VAL A 52 -5.65 5.50 -35.34
C VAL A 52 -7.18 5.39 -35.30
N MET A 53 -7.88 6.50 -35.03
CA MET A 53 -9.34 6.52 -34.96
C MET A 53 -10.00 6.25 -36.33
N SER A 54 -9.41 6.75 -37.41
CA SER A 54 -9.89 6.50 -38.78
C SER A 54 -9.71 5.04 -39.18
N LEU A 55 -8.54 4.46 -38.88
CA LEU A 55 -8.27 3.03 -39.09
C LEU A 55 -9.19 2.15 -38.24
N PHE A 56 -9.46 2.53 -36.98
CA PHE A 56 -10.43 1.83 -36.14
C PHE A 56 -11.83 1.83 -36.76
N GLN A 57 -12.32 2.97 -37.25
CA GLN A 57 -13.61 3.04 -37.93
C GLN A 57 -13.67 2.17 -39.21
N VAL A 58 -12.58 2.11 -39.97
CA VAL A 58 -12.45 1.22 -41.12
C VAL A 58 -12.58 -0.24 -40.67
N PHE A 59 -11.77 -0.70 -39.71
CA PHE A 59 -11.82 -2.07 -39.24
C PHE A 59 -13.15 -2.43 -38.57
N LYS A 60 -13.78 -1.52 -37.80
CA LYS A 60 -15.12 -1.72 -37.23
C LYS A 60 -16.17 -1.99 -38.32
N LYS A 61 -16.10 -1.30 -39.46
CA LYS A 61 -16.97 -1.58 -40.61
C LYS A 61 -16.63 -2.91 -41.29
N LEU A 62 -15.36 -3.28 -41.38
CA LEU A 62 -14.94 -4.59 -41.93
C LEU A 62 -15.45 -5.76 -41.07
N PHE A 63 -15.42 -5.61 -39.74
CA PHE A 63 -16.00 -6.58 -38.82
C PHE A 63 -17.51 -6.73 -39.02
N LYS A 64 -18.26 -5.62 -39.08
CA LYS A 64 -19.71 -5.64 -39.36
C LYS A 64 -20.07 -6.26 -40.70
N ARG A 65 -19.18 -6.19 -41.70
CA ARG A 65 -19.37 -6.80 -43.04
C ARG A 65 -19.03 -8.29 -43.07
N GLY A 66 -18.36 -8.83 -42.06
CA GLY A 66 -17.89 -10.22 -42.03
C GLY A 66 -16.72 -10.51 -42.97
N ASP A 67 -16.06 -9.48 -43.53
CA ASP A 67 -14.96 -9.63 -44.50
C ASP A 67 -13.70 -10.28 -43.89
N LEU A 68 -13.60 -10.29 -42.55
CA LEU A 68 -12.49 -10.87 -41.77
C LEU A 68 -12.78 -12.31 -41.27
N ALA A 69 -14.01 -12.82 -41.44
CA ALA A 69 -14.36 -14.18 -41.07
C ALA A 69 -13.74 -15.20 -42.06
N VAL A 70 -13.39 -16.40 -41.59
CA VAL A 70 -12.85 -17.45 -42.47
C VAL A 70 -13.96 -17.94 -43.40
N ALA A 71 -13.90 -17.57 -44.68
CA ALA A 71 -14.81 -18.08 -45.69
C ALA A 71 -14.55 -19.59 -45.92
N ARG A 72 -15.57 -20.44 -45.74
CA ARG A 72 -15.41 -21.91 -45.82
C ARG A 72 -15.39 -22.50 -47.25
N SER A 73 -15.69 -21.74 -48.29
CA SER A 73 -16.06 -22.34 -49.59
C SER A 73 -15.35 -21.85 -50.87
N ASN A 74 -14.68 -20.68 -50.92
CA ASN A 74 -14.03 -20.19 -52.16
C ASN A 74 -12.56 -19.78 -51.94
N ASN A 75 -11.63 -20.30 -52.75
CA ASN A 75 -10.18 -20.01 -52.68
C ASN A 75 -9.86 -18.50 -52.77
N GLU A 76 -10.52 -17.75 -53.66
CA GLU A 76 -10.28 -16.29 -53.79
C GLU A 76 -10.80 -15.49 -52.59
N ARG A 77 -11.95 -15.89 -52.02
CA ARG A 77 -12.50 -15.25 -50.80
C ARG A 77 -11.66 -15.59 -49.57
N GLN A 78 -11.07 -16.78 -49.52
CA GLN A 78 -10.11 -17.15 -48.48
C GLN A 78 -8.81 -16.36 -48.59
N GLN A 79 -8.26 -16.19 -49.79
CA GLN A 79 -7.07 -15.35 -50.01
C GLN A 79 -7.33 -13.88 -49.62
N PHE A 80 -8.51 -13.34 -49.97
CA PHE A 80 -8.92 -12.00 -49.57
C PHE A 80 -9.10 -11.85 -48.06
N SER A 81 -9.81 -12.78 -47.40
CA SER A 81 -9.96 -12.78 -45.94
C SER A 81 -8.61 -12.91 -45.21
N ASN A 82 -7.72 -13.77 -45.70
CA ASN A 82 -6.35 -13.89 -45.18
C ASN A 82 -5.54 -12.61 -45.38
N TRP A 83 -5.71 -11.90 -46.50
CA TRP A 83 -5.08 -10.60 -46.72
C TRP A 83 -5.62 -9.54 -45.76
N CYS A 84 -6.95 -9.45 -45.59
CA CYS A 84 -7.57 -8.55 -44.61
C CYS A 84 -7.11 -8.84 -43.17
N ARG A 85 -6.95 -10.12 -42.81
CA ARG A 85 -6.39 -10.54 -41.52
C ARG A 85 -4.93 -10.14 -41.35
N LYS A 86 -4.10 -10.26 -42.39
CA LYS A 86 -2.71 -9.78 -42.35
C LYS A 86 -2.65 -8.27 -42.16
N MET A 87 -3.53 -7.51 -42.81
CA MET A 87 -3.62 -6.06 -42.65
C MET A 87 -4.04 -5.68 -41.23
N TYR A 88 -5.02 -6.39 -40.69
CA TYR A 88 -5.47 -6.21 -39.32
C TYR A 88 -4.39 -6.58 -38.29
N GLU A 89 -3.68 -7.68 -38.50
CA GLU A 89 -2.56 -8.10 -37.64
C GLU A 89 -1.40 -7.10 -37.69
N SER A 90 -1.13 -6.53 -38.88
CA SER A 90 -0.15 -5.44 -39.04
C SER A 90 -0.58 -4.20 -38.26
N PHE A 91 -1.85 -3.79 -38.36
CA PHE A 91 -2.39 -2.68 -37.58
C PHE A 91 -2.26 -2.91 -36.06
N LYS A 92 -2.65 -4.09 -35.55
CA LYS A 92 -2.45 -4.46 -34.13
C LYS A 92 -0.98 -4.44 -33.72
N SER A 93 -0.09 -4.93 -34.57
CA SER A 93 1.35 -4.93 -34.30
C SER A 93 1.91 -3.52 -34.24
N SER A 94 1.44 -2.61 -35.10
CA SER A 94 1.81 -1.20 -35.06
C SER A 94 1.25 -0.50 -33.82
N LEU A 95 0.00 -0.80 -33.39
CA LEU A 95 -0.54 -0.28 -32.12
C LEU A 95 0.28 -0.75 -30.91
N ILE A 96 0.65 -2.04 -30.86
CA ILE A 96 1.52 -2.57 -29.80
C ILE A 96 2.87 -1.85 -29.79
N LYS A 97 3.47 -1.63 -30.97
CA LYS A 97 4.73 -0.89 -31.08
C LYS A 97 4.58 0.50 -30.49
N VAL A 98 3.53 1.24 -30.86
CA VAL A 98 3.23 2.57 -30.29
C VAL A 98 3.10 2.52 -28.76
N ILE A 99 2.42 1.51 -28.21
CA ILE A 99 2.29 1.34 -26.76
C ILE A 99 3.65 1.06 -26.09
N SER A 100 4.53 0.29 -26.73
CA SER A 100 5.84 -0.07 -26.19
C SER A 100 6.94 0.98 -26.39
N SER A 101 6.88 1.76 -27.47
CA SER A 101 8.02 2.55 -27.97
C SER A 101 7.95 4.04 -27.62
N VAL A 102 6.81 4.51 -27.09
CA VAL A 102 6.65 5.93 -26.75
C VAL A 102 7.20 6.16 -25.34
N ASP A 103 8.17 7.06 -25.24
CA ASP A 103 8.86 7.41 -23.98
C ASP A 103 8.26 8.66 -23.28
N ARG A 104 7.19 9.27 -23.84
CA ARG A 104 6.52 10.47 -23.31
C ARG A 104 5.05 10.22 -22.98
N GLU A 105 4.53 10.95 -21.98
CA GLU A 105 3.11 10.95 -21.63
C GLU A 105 2.30 11.57 -22.77
N ASN A 106 1.87 10.74 -23.71
CA ASN A 106 1.13 11.15 -24.89
C ASN A 106 -0.30 10.60 -24.85
N SER A 107 -1.28 11.42 -25.23
CA SER A 107 -2.68 11.01 -25.32
C SER A 107 -2.88 9.92 -26.39
N LEU A 108 -2.01 9.90 -27.41
CA LEU A 108 -1.99 8.86 -28.44
C LEU A 108 -1.89 7.43 -27.87
N VAL A 109 -1.09 7.22 -26.82
CA VAL A 109 -0.90 5.88 -26.24
C VAL A 109 -2.18 5.41 -25.54
N LEU A 110 -2.86 6.32 -24.86
CA LEU A 110 -4.14 6.11 -24.18
C LEU A 110 -5.24 5.77 -25.20
N ASP A 111 -5.37 6.56 -26.27
CA ASP A 111 -6.32 6.26 -27.34
C ASP A 111 -6.00 4.93 -28.05
N SER A 112 -4.70 4.61 -28.22
CA SER A 112 -4.26 3.36 -28.83
C SER A 112 -4.60 2.15 -27.96
N LEU A 113 -4.49 2.27 -26.63
CA LEU A 113 -4.92 1.27 -25.67
C LEU A 113 -6.45 1.06 -25.75
N ASP A 114 -7.22 2.14 -25.71
CA ASP A 114 -8.68 2.10 -25.79
C ASP A 114 -9.14 1.45 -27.11
N VAL A 115 -8.53 1.83 -28.24
CA VAL A 115 -8.81 1.23 -29.54
C VAL A 115 -8.43 -0.25 -29.56
N TYR A 116 -7.29 -0.63 -28.98
CA TYR A 116 -6.86 -2.03 -28.95
C TYR A 116 -7.84 -2.93 -28.17
N LEU A 117 -8.37 -2.44 -27.05
CA LEU A 117 -9.35 -3.17 -26.24
C LEU A 117 -10.73 -3.24 -26.91
N GLN A 118 -11.18 -2.18 -27.57
CA GLN A 118 -12.39 -2.23 -28.41
C GLN A 118 -12.22 -3.20 -29.59
N LEU A 119 -11.02 -3.31 -30.16
CA LEU A 119 -10.74 -4.33 -31.18
C LEU A 119 -10.81 -5.75 -30.60
N LEU A 120 -10.34 -5.96 -29.37
CA LEU A 120 -10.45 -7.25 -28.67
C LEU A 120 -11.92 -7.64 -28.46
N GLU A 121 -12.78 -6.70 -28.06
CA GLU A 121 -14.23 -6.91 -27.98
C GLU A 121 -14.79 -7.38 -29.34
N MET A 122 -14.44 -6.69 -30.43
CA MET A 122 -14.88 -7.07 -31.78
C MET A 122 -14.34 -8.43 -32.24
N GLU A 123 -13.10 -8.80 -31.86
CA GLU A 123 -12.55 -10.13 -32.12
C GLU A 123 -13.33 -11.23 -31.38
N SER A 124 -13.73 -10.96 -30.14
CA SER A 124 -14.49 -11.91 -29.33
C SER A 124 -15.82 -12.30 -29.98
N VAL A 125 -16.48 -11.33 -30.64
CA VAL A 125 -17.76 -11.52 -31.34
C VAL A 125 -17.57 -12.17 -32.71
N HIS A 126 -16.65 -11.66 -33.54
CA HIS A 126 -16.58 -12.02 -34.96
C HIS A 126 -15.61 -13.16 -35.29
N PHE A 127 -14.64 -13.47 -34.42
CA PHE A 127 -13.72 -14.60 -34.63
C PHE A 127 -14.13 -15.87 -33.88
N ALA A 128 -15.26 -15.83 -33.18
CA ALA A 128 -15.90 -17.02 -32.64
C ALA A 128 -16.22 -18.04 -33.75
N SER A 129 -16.18 -19.33 -33.40
CA SER A 129 -16.43 -20.42 -34.37
C SER A 129 -17.89 -20.46 -34.86
N LYS A 130 -18.81 -19.87 -34.10
CA LYS A 130 -20.25 -19.67 -34.37
C LYS A 130 -20.67 -18.32 -33.79
N GLU A 131 -21.79 -17.76 -34.24
CA GLU A 131 -22.29 -16.42 -33.85
C GLU A 131 -22.54 -16.25 -32.33
N ASP A 132 -22.62 -17.35 -31.56
CA ASP A 132 -22.74 -17.35 -30.09
C ASP A 132 -21.72 -18.25 -29.38
N ALA A 133 -20.64 -18.66 -30.05
CA ALA A 133 -19.64 -19.50 -29.40
C ALA A 133 -18.80 -18.68 -28.41
N PRO A 134 -18.54 -19.18 -27.19
CA PRO A 134 -17.71 -18.47 -26.23
C PRO A 134 -16.27 -18.39 -26.74
N TYR A 135 -15.73 -17.17 -26.85
CA TYR A 135 -14.39 -16.96 -27.37
C TYR A 135 -13.73 -15.73 -26.74
N PHE A 136 -12.58 -15.94 -26.11
CA PHE A 136 -11.71 -14.86 -25.65
C PHE A 136 -10.41 -14.83 -26.47
N PRO A 137 -10.00 -13.68 -27.02
CA PRO A 137 -8.75 -13.55 -27.80
C PRO A 137 -7.46 -13.58 -26.95
N ASN A 138 -7.12 -14.72 -26.34
CA ASN A 138 -5.94 -14.87 -25.46
C ASN A 138 -4.63 -14.38 -26.09
N LYS A 139 -4.36 -14.69 -27.37
CA LYS A 139 -3.12 -14.31 -28.06
C LYS A 139 -2.99 -12.79 -28.24
N THR A 140 -4.09 -12.13 -28.57
CA THR A 140 -4.15 -10.66 -28.72
C THR A 140 -3.91 -10.02 -27.35
N PHE A 141 -4.59 -10.52 -26.32
CA PHE A 141 -4.46 -10.01 -24.97
C PHE A 141 -3.06 -10.21 -24.37
N ARG A 142 -2.46 -11.38 -24.57
CA ARG A 142 -1.07 -11.68 -24.15
C ARG A 142 -0.09 -10.66 -24.71
N ARG A 143 -0.22 -10.28 -25.98
CA ARG A 143 0.66 -9.27 -26.59
C ARG A 143 0.46 -7.88 -26.02
N LEU A 144 -0.77 -7.53 -25.63
CA LEU A 144 -1.05 -6.28 -24.92
C LEU A 144 -0.35 -6.24 -23.57
N ILE A 145 -0.45 -7.31 -22.77
CA ILE A 145 0.21 -7.41 -21.45
C ILE A 145 1.72 -7.24 -21.60
N VAL A 146 2.33 -7.92 -22.58
CA VAL A 146 3.76 -7.78 -22.90
C VAL A 146 4.12 -6.33 -23.23
N ALA A 147 3.34 -5.66 -24.08
CA ALA A 147 3.57 -4.27 -24.47
C ALA A 147 3.45 -3.29 -23.29
N MET A 148 2.46 -3.50 -22.41
CA MET A 148 2.29 -2.70 -21.19
C MET A 148 3.44 -2.90 -20.19
N TRP A 149 3.99 -4.11 -20.12
CA TRP A 149 5.13 -4.39 -19.25
C TRP A 149 6.45 -3.86 -19.78
N GLU A 150 6.59 -3.75 -21.10
CA GLU A 150 7.74 -3.13 -21.77
C GLU A 150 7.69 -1.60 -21.76
N SER A 151 6.50 -1.00 -21.65
CA SER A 151 6.38 0.47 -21.66
C SER A 151 6.94 1.08 -20.38
N ASP A 152 8.04 1.82 -20.48
CA ASP A 152 8.76 2.41 -19.34
C ASP A 152 8.37 3.88 -19.08
N LEU A 153 7.16 4.26 -19.49
CA LEU A 153 6.60 5.60 -19.37
C LEU A 153 6.59 6.10 -17.92
N GLY A 154 7.24 7.23 -17.67
CA GLY A 154 7.22 7.96 -16.39
C GLY A 154 8.08 7.36 -15.27
N GLU A 155 8.45 6.09 -15.33
CA GLU A 155 9.15 5.37 -14.25
C GLU A 155 10.58 5.87 -13.98
N LEU A 156 11.23 6.47 -14.99
CA LEU A 156 12.58 7.02 -14.86
C LEU A 156 12.61 8.38 -14.12
N LYS A 157 11.49 9.09 -14.02
CA LYS A 157 11.45 10.47 -13.51
C LYS A 157 10.94 10.58 -12.08
N GLN A 158 10.17 9.63 -11.58
CA GLN A 158 9.56 9.70 -10.24
C GLN A 158 9.77 8.40 -9.47
N LYS A 159 10.78 8.37 -8.59
CA LYS A 159 10.83 7.36 -7.52
C LYS A 159 9.75 7.70 -6.50
N THR A 160 8.59 7.05 -6.59
CA THR A 160 7.54 7.19 -5.60
C THR A 160 8.01 6.67 -4.25
N SER A 161 7.59 7.33 -3.16
CA SER A 161 7.87 6.88 -1.78
C SER A 161 7.20 5.53 -1.46
N THR A 162 6.21 5.13 -2.25
CA THR A 162 5.45 3.88 -2.15
C THR A 162 6.01 2.77 -3.07
N GLY A 163 6.84 3.11 -4.06
CA GLY A 163 7.39 2.13 -5.02
C GLY A 163 6.39 1.62 -6.06
N GLU A 164 5.20 2.21 -6.12
CA GLU A 164 4.19 1.97 -7.15
C GLU A 164 4.60 2.64 -8.48
N SER A 165 4.26 2.01 -9.60
CA SER A 165 4.47 2.60 -10.91
C SER A 165 3.50 3.76 -11.15
N VAL A 166 3.98 4.85 -11.74
CA VAL A 166 3.17 6.01 -12.15
C VAL A 166 2.85 5.95 -13.65
N ASN A 167 3.00 4.78 -14.28
CA ASN A 167 2.77 4.66 -15.71
C ASN A 167 1.28 4.92 -16.03
N PRO A 168 0.95 5.97 -16.80
CA PRO A 168 -0.44 6.36 -17.06
C PRO A 168 -1.21 5.32 -17.87
N VAL A 169 -0.53 4.54 -18.72
CA VAL A 169 -1.15 3.45 -19.52
C VAL A 169 -1.71 2.38 -18.61
N ILE A 170 -0.97 2.04 -17.56
CA ILE A 170 -1.36 1.02 -16.59
C ILE A 170 -2.45 1.57 -15.68
N GLY A 171 -2.32 2.82 -15.23
CA GLY A 171 -3.36 3.50 -14.47
C GLY A 171 -4.71 3.51 -15.20
N GLU A 172 -4.73 3.95 -16.46
CA GLU A 172 -5.94 4.02 -17.26
C GLU A 172 -6.53 2.63 -17.56
N PHE A 173 -5.68 1.65 -17.91
CA PHE A 173 -6.12 0.26 -18.08
C PHE A 173 -6.82 -0.26 -16.82
N ILE A 174 -6.25 0.03 -15.65
CA ILE A 174 -6.77 -0.45 -14.39
C ILE A 174 -8.11 0.21 -14.05
N GLU A 175 -8.22 1.52 -14.22
CA GLU A 175 -9.43 2.28 -13.88
C GLU A 175 -10.60 2.00 -14.81
N LYS A 176 -10.36 1.93 -16.12
CA LYS A 176 -11.44 1.74 -17.11
C LYS A 176 -11.81 0.27 -17.31
N TYR A 177 -10.83 -0.63 -17.33
CA TYR A 177 -11.06 -2.01 -17.77
C TYR A 177 -10.85 -3.04 -16.65
N TYR A 178 -9.71 -3.00 -15.96
CA TYR A 178 -9.41 -4.04 -14.98
C TYR A 178 -10.38 -4.02 -13.80
N LYS A 179 -10.67 -2.86 -13.20
CA LYS A 179 -11.57 -2.76 -12.02
C LYS A 179 -13.04 -3.07 -12.31
N ASN A 180 -13.48 -2.93 -13.56
CA ASN A 180 -14.90 -2.97 -13.91
C ASN A 180 -15.33 -4.34 -14.46
N TYR A 181 -14.42 -5.08 -15.10
CA TYR A 181 -14.76 -6.30 -15.84
C TYR A 181 -14.13 -7.57 -15.25
N ALA A 182 -14.95 -8.58 -14.91
CA ALA A 182 -14.49 -9.83 -14.29
C ALA A 182 -13.65 -10.72 -15.22
N ASP A 183 -14.05 -10.82 -16.48
CA ASP A 183 -13.40 -11.64 -17.50
C ASP A 183 -12.01 -11.12 -17.84
N ILE A 184 -11.85 -9.80 -17.98
CA ILE A 184 -10.54 -9.16 -18.19
C ILE A 184 -9.61 -9.45 -17.02
N GLN A 185 -10.08 -9.33 -15.77
CA GLN A 185 -9.27 -9.69 -14.59
C GLN A 185 -8.83 -11.16 -14.63
N PHE A 186 -9.76 -12.07 -14.95
CA PHE A 186 -9.48 -13.50 -14.98
C PHE A 186 -8.42 -13.86 -16.02
N TYR A 187 -8.62 -13.43 -17.28
CA TYR A 187 -7.69 -13.70 -18.35
C TYR A 187 -6.36 -12.98 -18.15
N PHE A 188 -6.35 -11.82 -17.49
CA PHE A 188 -5.11 -11.13 -17.13
C PHE A 188 -4.28 -11.97 -16.18
N GLN A 189 -4.88 -12.49 -15.11
CA GLN A 189 -4.16 -13.34 -14.17
C GLN A 189 -3.70 -14.66 -14.81
N SER A 190 -4.51 -15.25 -15.69
CA SER A 190 -4.15 -16.50 -16.39
C SER A 190 -3.00 -16.29 -17.38
N GLU A 191 -3.07 -15.28 -18.24
CA GLU A 191 -2.03 -15.02 -19.24
C GLU A 191 -0.74 -14.50 -18.59
N LEU A 192 -0.85 -13.73 -17.51
CA LEU A 192 0.32 -13.30 -16.73
C LEU A 192 1.02 -14.49 -16.08
N ALA A 193 0.29 -15.50 -15.59
CA ALA A 193 0.88 -16.72 -15.04
C ALA A 193 1.73 -17.47 -16.07
N ASP A 194 1.18 -17.66 -17.27
CA ASP A 194 1.91 -18.29 -18.39
C ASP A 194 3.15 -17.48 -18.80
N LEU A 195 3.04 -16.14 -18.84
CA LEU A 195 4.14 -15.24 -19.18
C LEU A 195 5.24 -15.27 -18.11
N LEU A 196 4.88 -15.29 -16.83
CA LEU A 196 5.81 -15.38 -15.71
C LEU A 196 6.53 -16.73 -15.64
N GLU A 197 5.85 -17.83 -15.95
CA GLU A 197 6.47 -19.16 -16.05
C GLU A 197 7.47 -19.23 -17.23
N THR A 198 7.19 -18.55 -18.35
CA THR A 198 8.04 -18.61 -19.56
C THR A 198 9.19 -17.59 -19.56
N GLN A 199 8.97 -16.38 -19.04
CA GLN A 199 9.88 -15.23 -19.17
C GLN A 199 10.10 -14.49 -17.84
N LYS A 200 10.38 -15.24 -16.76
CA LYS A 200 10.51 -14.69 -15.40
C LYS A 200 11.42 -13.45 -15.34
N ASP A 201 12.60 -13.50 -15.96
CA ASP A 201 13.60 -12.41 -15.87
C ASP A 201 13.14 -11.09 -16.49
N ARG A 202 12.19 -11.15 -17.43
CA ARG A 202 11.68 -9.97 -18.12
C ARG A 202 10.57 -9.28 -17.33
N PHE A 203 9.75 -10.06 -16.63
CA PHE A 203 8.56 -9.58 -15.94
C PHE A 203 8.79 -9.34 -14.44
N ALA A 204 9.58 -10.18 -13.77
CA ALA A 204 9.88 -10.12 -12.34
C ALA A 204 11.03 -9.15 -12.01
N THR A 205 10.99 -7.96 -12.62
CA THR A 205 11.93 -6.86 -12.36
C THR A 205 11.33 -5.89 -11.34
N VAL A 206 12.15 -5.00 -10.76
CA VAL A 206 11.68 -3.94 -9.85
C VAL A 206 10.57 -3.10 -10.50
N LYS A 207 10.70 -2.77 -11.78
CA LYS A 207 9.70 -2.03 -12.55
C LYS A 207 8.41 -2.83 -12.71
N GLY A 208 8.53 -4.08 -13.16
CA GLY A 208 7.40 -4.99 -13.29
C GLY A 208 6.64 -5.17 -11.98
N MET A 209 7.35 -5.25 -10.85
CA MET A 209 6.71 -5.31 -9.54
C MET A 209 5.94 -4.04 -9.20
N GLY A 210 6.47 -2.86 -9.54
CA GLY A 210 5.76 -1.59 -9.36
C GLY A 210 4.47 -1.53 -10.18
N LYS A 211 4.50 -1.99 -11.43
CA LYS A 211 3.33 -2.12 -12.33
C LYS A 211 2.30 -3.09 -11.77
N TRP A 212 2.76 -4.23 -11.26
CA TRP A 212 1.91 -5.21 -10.63
C TRP A 212 1.26 -4.64 -9.35
N ILE A 213 2.01 -3.99 -8.46
CA ILE A 213 1.41 -3.43 -7.24
C ILE A 213 0.27 -2.46 -7.58
N VAL A 214 0.35 -1.67 -8.64
CA VAL A 214 -0.76 -0.77 -9.04
C VAL A 214 -2.01 -1.55 -9.47
N ALA A 215 -1.86 -2.62 -10.27
CA ALA A 215 -2.98 -3.50 -10.66
C ALA A 215 -3.51 -4.35 -9.48
N VAL A 216 -2.62 -4.61 -8.52
CA VAL A 216 -2.82 -5.00 -7.12
C VAL A 216 -3.83 -4.18 -6.33
N ASN A 217 -3.49 -2.91 -6.23
CA ASN A 217 -3.75 -2.14 -5.04
C ASN A 217 -5.14 -1.49 -5.05
N HIS A 218 -6.17 -2.32 -5.19
CA HIS A 218 -7.58 -1.94 -5.10
C HIS A 218 -8.41 -3.04 -4.46
N ASP A 219 -9.59 -2.71 -3.96
CA ASP A 219 -10.46 -3.68 -3.28
C ASP A 219 -11.38 -4.45 -4.26
N ASN A 220 -11.34 -4.12 -5.55
CA ASN A 220 -12.24 -4.66 -6.57
C ASN A 220 -11.67 -5.90 -7.26
N HIS A 221 -11.71 -7.05 -6.60
CA HIS A 221 -11.33 -8.34 -7.21
C HIS A 221 -12.57 -9.19 -7.50
N CYS A 222 -12.55 -9.94 -8.60
CA CYS A 222 -13.63 -10.86 -8.97
C CYS A 222 -13.92 -11.96 -7.92
N CYS A 223 -12.97 -12.20 -7.00
CA CYS A 223 -13.17 -13.11 -5.87
C CYS A 223 -13.86 -12.48 -4.65
N ASN A 224 -14.13 -11.16 -4.67
CA ASN A 224 -14.86 -10.52 -3.58
C ASN A 224 -16.37 -10.68 -3.80
N ALA A 225 -17.03 -11.42 -2.90
CA ALA A 225 -18.48 -11.59 -2.89
C ALA A 225 -19.27 -10.27 -2.74
N ASN A 226 -18.59 -9.17 -2.36
CA ASN A 226 -19.21 -7.88 -2.08
C ASN A 226 -19.40 -7.00 -3.34
N GLN A 227 -18.87 -7.41 -4.49
CA GLN A 227 -18.96 -6.62 -5.73
C GLN A 227 -19.30 -7.50 -6.93
N GLU A 228 -20.39 -7.17 -7.61
CA GLU A 228 -20.73 -7.72 -8.91
C GLU A 228 -20.02 -6.90 -9.99
N LEU A 229 -19.10 -7.53 -10.70
CA LEU A 229 -18.37 -6.93 -11.82
C LEU A 229 -19.12 -7.21 -13.13
N GLU A 230 -19.03 -6.29 -14.07
CA GLU A 230 -19.59 -6.48 -15.41
C GLU A 230 -18.75 -7.46 -16.22
N ILE A 231 -19.29 -7.92 -17.35
CA ILE A 231 -18.59 -8.79 -18.30
C ILE A 231 -18.26 -7.95 -19.54
N PHE A 232 -16.99 -7.90 -19.94
CA PHE A 232 -16.56 -7.12 -21.09
C PHE A 232 -16.94 -7.80 -22.42
N VAL A 233 -16.74 -9.11 -22.51
CA VAL A 233 -17.01 -9.91 -23.72
C VAL A 233 -18.46 -10.37 -23.77
N ALA A 234 -19.10 -10.31 -24.93
CA ALA A 234 -20.50 -10.69 -25.11
C ALA A 234 -20.83 -12.13 -24.64
N ASN A 235 -19.92 -13.09 -24.89
CA ASN A 235 -20.04 -14.48 -24.45
C ASN A 235 -18.69 -14.98 -23.89
N PRO A 236 -18.38 -14.78 -22.60
CA PRO A 236 -17.15 -15.28 -22.02
C PRO A 236 -17.19 -16.81 -21.89
N PRO A 237 -16.05 -17.50 -22.06
CA PRO A 237 -15.97 -18.92 -21.71
C PRO A 237 -16.26 -19.16 -20.22
N GLN A 238 -16.97 -20.27 -19.91
CA GLN A 238 -17.34 -20.69 -18.53
C GLN A 238 -16.15 -20.82 -17.58
N VAL A 239 -14.92 -20.85 -18.10
CA VAL A 239 -13.69 -20.87 -17.29
C VAL A 239 -13.58 -19.65 -16.38
N VAL A 240 -14.18 -18.50 -16.76
CA VAL A 240 -14.21 -17.26 -15.95
C VAL A 240 -14.96 -17.45 -14.63
N GLU A 241 -15.94 -18.35 -14.58
CA GLU A 241 -16.72 -18.65 -13.37
C GLU A 241 -15.91 -19.46 -12.33
N ASN A 242 -14.77 -20.05 -12.72
CA ASN A 242 -13.93 -20.83 -11.82
C ASN A 242 -13.10 -19.92 -10.90
N GLU A 243 -13.70 -19.50 -9.78
CA GLU A 243 -13.05 -18.71 -8.74
C GLU A 243 -11.78 -19.40 -8.19
N SER A 244 -11.81 -20.73 -8.03
CA SER A 244 -10.66 -21.51 -7.57
C SER A 244 -9.46 -21.37 -8.52
N LYS A 245 -9.71 -21.35 -9.83
CA LYS A 245 -8.67 -21.19 -10.84
C LYS A 245 -8.08 -19.80 -10.80
N PHE A 246 -8.91 -18.77 -10.63
CA PHE A 246 -8.45 -17.40 -10.41
C PHE A 246 -7.53 -17.32 -9.19
N LYS A 247 -7.97 -17.79 -8.02
CA LYS A 247 -7.17 -17.78 -6.79
C LYS A 247 -5.84 -18.51 -6.95
N SER A 248 -5.83 -19.65 -7.65
CA SER A 248 -4.61 -20.41 -7.92
C SER A 248 -3.63 -19.67 -8.84
N ASN A 249 -4.12 -19.00 -9.88
CA ASN A 249 -3.29 -18.22 -10.80
C ASN A 249 -2.76 -16.96 -10.10
N PHE A 250 -3.62 -16.28 -9.34
CA PHE A 250 -3.26 -15.12 -8.52
C PHE A 250 -2.15 -15.45 -7.52
N GLU A 251 -2.28 -16.56 -6.80
CA GLU A 251 -1.28 -17.06 -5.87
C GLU A 251 0.06 -17.37 -6.56
N LYS A 252 0.03 -18.07 -7.70
CA LYS A 252 1.24 -18.34 -8.48
C LYS A 252 1.95 -17.06 -8.92
N ASN A 253 1.19 -16.08 -9.44
CA ASN A 253 1.73 -14.80 -9.88
C ASN A 253 2.41 -14.06 -8.74
N TRP A 254 1.76 -13.99 -7.58
CA TRP A 254 2.33 -13.39 -6.38
C TRP A 254 3.64 -14.08 -5.96
N LEU A 255 3.66 -15.41 -5.90
CA LEU A 255 4.86 -16.15 -5.49
C LEU A 255 6.03 -15.95 -6.47
N ILE A 256 5.77 -15.95 -7.78
CA ILE A 256 6.83 -15.76 -8.79
C ILE A 256 7.36 -14.32 -8.73
N MET A 257 6.48 -13.34 -8.57
CA MET A 257 6.85 -11.92 -8.51
C MET A 257 7.57 -11.55 -7.21
N LEU A 258 7.18 -12.14 -6.07
CA LEU A 258 7.88 -11.99 -4.79
C LEU A 258 9.29 -12.59 -4.82
N ASN A 259 9.50 -13.64 -5.62
CA ASN A 259 10.82 -14.22 -5.87
C ASN A 259 11.70 -13.37 -6.82
N GLY A 260 11.17 -12.26 -7.35
CA GLY A 260 11.91 -11.31 -8.18
C GLY A 260 12.69 -10.29 -7.34
N ASN A 261 13.29 -9.31 -8.03
CA ASN A 261 13.97 -8.21 -7.36
C ASN A 261 12.95 -7.20 -6.84
N VAL A 262 12.73 -7.17 -5.53
CA VAL A 262 11.79 -6.23 -4.87
C VAL A 262 12.58 -5.12 -4.18
N SER A 263 12.21 -3.86 -4.43
CA SER A 263 12.81 -2.72 -3.73
C SER A 263 12.21 -2.52 -2.33
N VAL A 264 12.94 -1.88 -1.40
CA VAL A 264 12.46 -1.65 -0.02
C VAL A 264 11.11 -0.91 0.04
N PRO A 265 10.83 0.13 -0.76
CA PRO A 265 9.51 0.78 -0.78
C PRO A 265 8.39 -0.16 -1.22
N GLN A 266 8.62 -0.95 -2.27
CA GLN A 266 7.67 -1.96 -2.76
C GLN A 266 7.42 -3.04 -1.71
N TYR A 267 8.48 -3.47 -1.03
CA TYR A 267 8.38 -4.43 0.06
C TYR A 267 7.43 -3.95 1.16
N LYS A 268 7.57 -2.67 1.55
CA LYS A 268 6.70 -2.02 2.54
C LYS A 268 5.26 -1.94 2.06
N THR A 269 5.01 -1.56 0.80
CA THR A 269 3.63 -1.49 0.28
C THR A 269 2.96 -2.85 0.20
N ILE A 270 3.68 -3.88 -0.25
CA ILE A 270 3.19 -5.27 -0.27
C ILE A 270 2.77 -5.69 1.14
N LEU A 271 3.63 -5.54 2.14
CA LEU A 271 3.31 -5.90 3.53
C LEU A 271 2.15 -5.07 4.11
N LEU A 272 2.03 -3.81 3.69
CA LEU A 272 0.93 -2.94 4.10
C LEU A 272 -0.41 -3.51 3.62
N ILE A 273 -0.50 -3.92 2.35
CA ILE A 273 -1.75 -4.37 1.73
C ILE A 273 -2.03 -5.87 1.94
N LEU A 274 -1.01 -6.66 2.31
CA LEU A 274 -1.04 -8.13 2.36
C LEU A 274 -2.27 -8.71 3.05
N HIS A 275 -2.52 -8.32 4.30
CA HIS A 275 -3.60 -8.84 5.14
C HIS A 275 -5.01 -8.62 4.53
N LYS A 276 -5.36 -7.37 4.20
CA LYS A 276 -6.70 -7.02 3.69
C LYS A 276 -6.93 -7.34 2.22
N ARG A 277 -5.89 -7.23 1.37
CA ARG A 277 -6.03 -7.26 -0.09
C ARG A 277 -5.44 -8.49 -0.76
N ILE A 278 -4.53 -9.24 -0.13
CA ILE A 278 -3.87 -10.37 -0.79
C ILE A 278 -4.30 -11.69 -0.15
N ILE A 279 -4.16 -11.84 1.18
CA ILE A 279 -4.44 -13.09 1.92
C ILE A 279 -5.84 -13.69 1.62
N PRO A 280 -6.94 -12.91 1.54
CA PRO A 280 -8.27 -13.46 1.27
C PRO A 280 -8.42 -14.09 -0.13
N HIS A 281 -7.57 -13.71 -1.08
CA HIS A 281 -7.64 -14.13 -2.47
C HIS A 281 -6.67 -15.25 -2.83
N LEU A 282 -5.88 -15.74 -1.87
CA LEU A 282 -5.01 -16.89 -2.07
C LEU A 282 -5.77 -18.20 -1.83
N HIS A 283 -5.40 -19.25 -2.57
CA HIS A 283 -5.96 -20.58 -2.35
C HIS A 283 -5.32 -21.23 -1.11
N THR A 284 -4.00 -21.17 -1.01
CA THR A 284 -3.19 -21.64 0.13
C THR A 284 -2.31 -20.52 0.67
N PRO A 285 -2.83 -19.65 1.56
CA PRO A 285 -2.07 -18.51 2.08
C PRO A 285 -0.93 -18.91 3.03
N THR A 286 -0.88 -20.17 3.48
CA THR A 286 0.22 -20.71 4.29
C THR A 286 1.58 -20.64 3.61
N LYS A 287 1.64 -20.56 2.27
CA LYS A 287 2.90 -20.38 1.54
C LYS A 287 3.60 -19.04 1.81
N LEU A 288 2.85 -18.04 2.27
CA LEU A 288 3.42 -16.74 2.65
C LEU A 288 3.96 -16.74 4.09
N MET A 289 3.80 -17.83 4.84
CA MET A 289 4.21 -17.90 6.25
C MET A 289 5.72 -17.71 6.38
N ASP A 290 6.53 -18.42 5.59
CA ASP A 290 7.98 -18.32 5.64
C ASP A 290 8.43 -16.89 5.29
N PHE A 291 7.88 -16.33 4.21
CA PHE A 291 8.11 -14.95 3.81
C PHE A 291 7.78 -13.93 4.93
N LEU A 292 6.64 -14.09 5.59
CA LEU A 292 6.21 -13.20 6.68
C LEU A 292 7.03 -13.39 7.95
N THR A 293 7.42 -14.63 8.25
CA THR A 293 8.24 -14.98 9.41
C THR A 293 9.64 -14.39 9.24
N ASP A 294 10.24 -14.52 8.05
CA ASP A 294 11.53 -13.92 7.72
C ASP A 294 11.45 -12.39 7.73
N SER A 295 10.37 -11.81 7.18
CA SER A 295 10.10 -10.36 7.25
C SER A 295 10.00 -9.86 8.69
N TYR A 296 9.40 -10.65 9.58
CA TYR A 296 9.23 -10.32 10.99
C TYR A 296 10.54 -10.46 11.78
N ASN A 297 11.37 -11.44 11.40
CA ASN A 297 12.68 -11.68 12.00
C ASN A 297 13.75 -10.71 11.52
N LEU A 298 13.53 -10.00 10.41
CA LEU A 298 14.46 -9.05 9.80
C LEU A 298 14.89 -7.95 10.80
N GLN A 299 16.09 -8.11 11.36
CA GLN A 299 16.75 -7.19 12.30
C GLN A 299 18.05 -6.63 11.72
N ASN A 300 18.07 -6.35 10.40
CA ASN A 300 19.25 -5.76 9.78
C ASN A 300 19.48 -4.36 10.35
N SER A 301 20.51 -4.26 11.17
CA SER A 301 20.94 -3.09 11.94
C SER A 301 21.68 -2.03 11.12
N GLN A 302 21.77 -2.18 9.80
CA GLN A 302 22.49 -1.26 8.92
C GLN A 302 21.58 -0.29 8.15
N ASP A 303 20.31 -0.63 7.94
CA ASP A 303 19.34 0.26 7.28
C ASP A 303 18.25 0.69 8.28
N ASP A 304 18.31 1.94 8.75
CA ASP A 304 17.27 2.53 9.64
C ASP A 304 15.85 2.38 9.07
N SER A 305 15.74 2.29 7.74
CA SER A 305 14.47 2.14 7.04
C SER A 305 13.91 0.71 7.09
N ALA A 306 14.73 -0.31 7.41
CA ALA A 306 14.34 -1.71 7.49
C ALA A 306 13.67 -2.08 8.83
N GLY A 307 13.92 -1.31 9.89
CA GLY A 307 13.28 -1.53 11.21
C GLY A 307 11.76 -1.40 11.21
N VAL A 308 11.17 -0.82 10.16
CA VAL A 308 9.72 -0.69 9.98
C VAL A 308 9.08 -1.98 9.45
N ILE A 309 9.85 -2.82 8.74
CA ILE A 309 9.35 -4.02 8.06
C ILE A 309 8.67 -5.02 9.03
N PRO A 310 9.26 -5.35 10.20
CA PRO A 310 8.62 -6.26 11.15
C PRO A 310 7.24 -5.78 11.62
N ILE A 311 7.07 -4.45 11.77
CA ILE A 311 5.82 -3.83 12.20
C ILE A 311 4.71 -4.06 11.17
N LEU A 312 5.05 -3.99 9.87
CA LEU A 312 4.06 -4.21 8.80
C LEU A 312 3.73 -5.69 8.65
N ALA A 313 4.74 -6.56 8.71
CA ALA A 313 4.58 -8.01 8.62
C ALA A 313 3.68 -8.59 9.71
N LEU A 314 3.73 -8.02 10.92
CA LEU A 314 2.94 -8.41 12.10
C LEU A 314 1.44 -8.59 11.82
N ASN A 315 0.83 -7.72 11.00
CA ASN A 315 -0.60 -7.84 10.68
C ASN A 315 -0.91 -9.06 9.81
N GLY A 316 -0.08 -9.30 8.79
CA GLY A 316 -0.22 -10.45 7.92
C GLY A 316 0.05 -11.75 8.66
N LEU A 317 1.11 -11.77 9.49
CA LEU A 317 1.45 -12.92 10.33
C LEU A 317 0.32 -13.24 11.31
N PHE A 318 -0.21 -12.23 12.01
CA PHE A 318 -1.30 -12.44 12.95
C PHE A 318 -2.57 -12.97 12.28
N GLU A 319 -2.92 -12.47 11.09
CA GLU A 319 -4.07 -13.01 10.36
C GLU A 319 -3.87 -14.49 9.98
N LEU A 320 -2.65 -14.87 9.59
CA LEU A 320 -2.32 -16.29 9.34
C LEU A 320 -2.39 -17.13 10.61
N MET A 321 -1.89 -16.61 11.73
CA MET A 321 -2.00 -17.28 13.04
C MET A 321 -3.46 -17.49 13.44
N LEU A 322 -4.30 -16.46 13.29
CA LEU A 322 -5.71 -16.49 13.67
C LEU A 322 -6.54 -17.44 12.79
N ARG A 323 -6.31 -17.45 11.48
CA ARG A 323 -7.13 -18.22 10.52
C ARG A 323 -6.66 -19.66 10.34
N PHE A 324 -5.35 -19.90 10.41
CA PHE A 324 -4.75 -21.20 10.12
C PHE A 324 -4.11 -21.88 11.34
N ASN A 325 -4.25 -21.29 12.54
CA ASN A 325 -3.69 -21.80 13.80
C ASN A 325 -2.19 -22.13 13.71
N LEU A 326 -1.44 -21.32 12.95
CA LEU A 326 0.01 -21.41 12.90
C LEU A 326 0.60 -20.72 14.13
N GLU A 327 1.61 -21.33 14.72
CA GLU A 327 2.27 -20.79 15.91
C GLU A 327 3.63 -20.20 15.55
N TYR A 328 3.89 -18.97 16.03
CA TYR A 328 5.21 -18.36 15.98
C TYR A 328 5.90 -18.54 17.34
N PRO A 329 7.09 -19.15 17.41
CA PRO A 329 7.77 -19.42 18.67
C PRO A 329 8.19 -18.11 19.37
N ASN A 330 8.03 -18.05 20.69
CA ASN A 330 8.44 -16.88 21.50
C ASN A 330 7.85 -15.53 21.03
N PHE A 331 6.59 -15.54 20.59
CA PHE A 331 5.89 -14.37 20.07
C PHE A 331 6.02 -13.11 20.95
N TYR A 332 5.75 -13.21 22.25
CA TYR A 332 5.80 -12.06 23.15
C TYR A 332 7.23 -11.53 23.40
N LYS A 333 8.25 -12.39 23.35
CA LYS A 333 9.66 -11.97 23.44
C LYS A 333 10.01 -11.08 22.25
N LYS A 334 9.67 -11.52 21.03
CA LYS A 334 9.92 -10.74 19.82
C LYS A 334 9.09 -9.47 19.76
N LEU A 335 7.83 -9.53 20.20
CA LEU A 335 6.95 -8.37 20.31
C LEU A 335 7.52 -7.31 21.27
N TYR A 336 8.09 -7.73 22.40
CA TYR A 336 8.75 -6.84 23.35
C TYR A 336 9.98 -6.16 22.73
N GLN A 337 10.83 -6.92 22.02
CA GLN A 337 12.00 -6.37 21.32
C GLN A 337 11.63 -5.33 20.24
N LEU A 338 10.48 -5.49 19.60
CA LEU A 338 10.00 -4.59 18.55
C LEU A 338 9.59 -3.20 19.08
N ILE A 339 9.34 -3.08 20.39
CA ILE A 339 9.03 -1.81 21.05
C ILE A 339 10.34 -1.03 21.25
N THR A 340 10.79 -0.34 20.21
CA THR A 340 11.99 0.49 20.18
C THR A 340 11.65 1.98 20.22
N PRO A 341 12.61 2.87 20.51
CA PRO A 341 12.39 4.32 20.40
C PRO A 341 11.93 4.72 19.00
N SER A 342 12.48 4.10 17.96
CA SER A 342 12.11 4.38 16.57
C SER A 342 10.62 4.17 16.30
N LEU A 343 9.99 3.14 16.88
CA LEU A 343 8.56 2.82 16.73
C LEU A 343 7.65 4.02 17.02
N MET A 344 7.99 4.83 18.03
CA MET A 344 7.18 5.98 18.46
C MET A 344 7.13 7.11 17.42
N HIS A 345 8.14 7.15 16.54
CA HIS A 345 8.30 8.12 15.47
C HIS A 345 7.86 7.58 14.10
N VAL A 346 7.49 6.29 13.99
CA VAL A 346 7.06 5.68 12.72
C VAL A 346 5.63 6.07 12.36
N LYS A 347 5.39 6.36 11.06
CA LYS A 347 4.06 6.67 10.50
C LYS A 347 2.98 5.61 10.79
N TYR A 348 3.37 4.33 10.82
CA TYR A 348 2.47 3.19 10.97
C TYR A 348 2.17 2.81 12.43
N ARG A 349 2.56 3.64 13.42
CA ARG A 349 2.28 3.39 14.84
C ARG A 349 0.80 3.11 15.18
N PRO A 350 -0.23 3.77 14.58
CA PRO A 350 -1.61 3.51 15.00
C PRO A 350 -2.02 2.08 14.69
N ARG A 351 -1.58 1.58 13.54
CA ARG A 351 -1.81 0.19 13.11
C ARG A 351 -1.13 -0.82 14.03
N PHE A 352 0.09 -0.50 14.50
CA PHE A 352 0.78 -1.35 15.48
C PHE A 352 0.03 -1.38 16.82
N PHE A 353 -0.34 -0.22 17.37
CA PHE A 353 -1.00 -0.16 18.68
C PHE A 353 -2.40 -0.80 18.69
N ARG A 354 -3.15 -0.76 17.58
CA ARG A 354 -4.40 -1.54 17.42
C ARG A 354 -4.16 -3.04 17.60
N LEU A 355 -3.10 -3.55 16.99
CA LEU A 355 -2.74 -4.97 17.10
C LEU A 355 -2.18 -5.30 18.48
N LEU A 356 -1.38 -4.40 19.05
CA LEU A 356 -0.84 -4.56 20.40
C LEU A 356 -1.94 -4.62 21.46
N ASP A 357 -3.00 -3.81 21.34
CA ASP A 357 -4.18 -3.90 22.23
C ASP A 357 -4.86 -5.26 22.13
N THR A 358 -4.96 -5.81 20.91
CA THR A 358 -5.50 -7.16 20.69
C THR A 358 -4.60 -8.23 21.34
N PHE A 359 -3.27 -8.12 21.20
CA PHE A 359 -2.33 -9.09 21.75
C PHE A 359 -2.25 -9.08 23.28
N LEU A 360 -2.29 -7.89 23.89
CA LEU A 360 -2.22 -7.72 25.34
C LEU A 360 -3.60 -7.80 26.00
N ALA A 361 -4.69 -7.92 25.24
CA ALA A 361 -6.01 -8.26 25.76
C ALA A 361 -6.18 -9.75 26.08
N SER A 362 -5.21 -10.60 25.75
CA SER A 362 -5.25 -12.03 26.06
C SER A 362 -5.29 -12.30 27.57
N THR A 363 -6.17 -13.20 28.01
CA THR A 363 -6.39 -13.53 29.42
C THR A 363 -5.30 -14.42 30.03
N HIS A 364 -4.47 -15.06 29.20
CA HIS A 364 -3.47 -16.04 29.62
C HIS A 364 -2.08 -15.43 29.87
N LEU A 365 -1.98 -14.11 29.95
CA LEU A 365 -0.70 -13.41 30.12
C LEU A 365 -0.34 -13.24 31.60
N SER A 366 0.95 -13.42 31.91
CA SER A 366 1.48 -13.19 33.24
C SER A 366 1.51 -11.69 33.57
N ALA A 367 1.30 -11.34 34.85
CA ALA A 367 1.37 -9.94 35.29
C ALA A 367 2.78 -9.35 35.10
N HIS A 368 3.82 -10.16 35.24
CA HIS A 368 5.22 -9.75 35.00
C HIS A 368 5.45 -9.34 33.56
N LEU A 369 4.94 -10.11 32.59
CA LEU A 369 5.03 -9.78 31.17
C LEU A 369 4.39 -8.40 30.91
N ILE A 370 3.17 -8.19 31.38
CA ILE A 370 2.43 -6.93 31.14
C ILE A 370 3.12 -5.75 31.83
N ALA A 371 3.63 -5.94 33.05
CA ALA A 371 4.41 -4.92 33.75
C ALA A 371 5.63 -4.49 32.92
N SER A 372 6.33 -5.42 32.27
CA SER A 372 7.47 -5.13 31.38
C SER A 372 7.06 -4.31 30.17
N PHE A 373 5.95 -4.67 29.51
CA PHE A 373 5.41 -3.89 28.40
C PHE A 373 5.05 -2.46 28.83
N ILE A 374 4.39 -2.30 29.99
CA ILE A 374 4.03 -0.98 30.53
C ILE A 374 5.27 -0.16 30.85
N LYS A 375 6.24 -0.73 31.59
CA LYS A 375 7.47 -0.03 32.01
C LYS A 375 8.33 0.39 30.81
N ARG A 376 8.53 -0.50 29.84
CA ARG A 376 9.26 -0.18 28.60
C ARG A 376 8.55 0.91 27.81
N LEU A 377 7.24 0.82 27.62
CA LEU A 377 6.46 1.86 26.94
C LEU A 377 6.56 3.20 27.67
N ALA A 378 6.43 3.21 29.00
CA ALA A 378 6.57 4.42 29.82
C ALA A 378 7.95 5.06 29.66
N ARG A 379 9.03 4.27 29.68
CA ARG A 379 10.39 4.78 29.43
C ARG A 379 10.56 5.37 28.03
N LEU A 380 9.98 4.74 27.01
CA LEU A 380 9.99 5.28 25.66
C LEU A 380 9.21 6.60 25.54
N THR A 381 8.16 6.81 26.33
CA THR A 381 7.38 8.06 26.27
C THR A 381 8.19 9.31 26.62
N LEU A 382 9.27 9.19 27.41
CA LEU A 382 10.10 10.34 27.80
C LEU A 382 10.73 11.05 26.59
N ASN A 383 11.15 10.29 25.58
CA ASN A 383 11.78 10.82 24.37
C ASN A 383 10.80 10.90 23.19
N SER A 384 9.52 10.63 23.43
CA SER A 384 8.51 10.48 22.38
C SER A 384 7.85 11.80 21.99
N SER A 385 7.31 11.84 20.76
CA SER A 385 6.41 12.92 20.34
C SER A 385 5.12 12.96 21.20
N PRO A 386 4.50 14.13 21.43
CA PRO A 386 3.20 14.25 22.10
C PRO A 386 2.13 13.39 21.43
N ALA A 387 2.23 13.26 20.11
CA ALA A 387 1.30 12.51 19.30
C ALA A 387 1.40 10.98 19.55
N ALA A 388 2.55 10.47 20.00
CA ALA A 388 2.67 9.08 20.49
C ALA A 388 2.24 8.98 21.96
N ILE A 389 2.57 9.97 22.78
CA ILE A 389 2.23 10.01 24.21
C ILE A 389 0.71 9.90 24.43
N VAL A 390 -0.10 10.62 23.64
CA VAL A 390 -1.58 10.58 23.74
C VAL A 390 -2.15 9.20 23.44
N THR A 391 -1.46 8.35 22.68
CA THR A 391 -1.85 6.96 22.45
C THR A 391 -1.38 6.06 23.60
N VAL A 392 -0.16 6.26 24.10
CA VAL A 392 0.44 5.37 25.11
C VAL A 392 -0.20 5.54 26.49
N ILE A 393 -0.59 6.76 26.89
CA ILE A 393 -1.19 6.99 28.21
C ILE A 393 -2.51 6.21 28.39
N PRO A 394 -3.53 6.33 27.51
CA PRO A 394 -4.76 5.55 27.60
C PRO A 394 -4.50 4.04 27.46
N PHE A 395 -3.50 3.65 26.67
CA PHE A 395 -3.10 2.26 26.52
C PHE A 395 -2.62 1.66 27.85
N ILE A 396 -1.70 2.34 28.54
CA ILE A 396 -1.22 1.93 29.87
C ILE A 396 -2.37 1.92 30.87
N TYR A 397 -3.26 2.92 30.84
CA TYR A 397 -4.43 2.95 31.71
C TYR A 397 -5.31 1.69 31.54
N ASN A 398 -5.60 1.31 30.30
CA ASN A 398 -6.40 0.14 29.99
C ASN A 398 -5.72 -1.15 30.48
N LEU A 399 -4.39 -1.28 30.32
CA LEU A 399 -3.64 -2.45 30.80
C LEU A 399 -3.61 -2.54 32.33
N LEU A 400 -3.37 -1.44 33.03
CA LEU A 400 -3.40 -1.39 34.49
C LEU A 400 -4.79 -1.73 35.05
N LYS A 401 -5.85 -1.30 34.36
CA LYS A 401 -7.23 -1.62 34.77
C LYS A 401 -7.58 -3.08 34.54
N LYS A 402 -7.12 -3.68 33.43
CA LYS A 402 -7.27 -5.12 33.14
C LYS A 402 -6.46 -6.00 34.11
N HIS A 403 -5.28 -5.53 34.53
CA HIS A 403 -4.36 -6.28 35.41
C HIS A 403 -4.02 -5.47 36.68
N PRO A 404 -4.90 -5.51 37.70
CA PRO A 404 -4.73 -4.73 38.94
C PRO A 404 -3.42 -4.99 39.69
N SER A 405 -2.79 -6.16 39.53
CA SER A 405 -1.49 -6.46 40.14
C SER A 405 -0.39 -5.48 39.71
N CYS A 406 -0.49 -4.91 38.50
CA CYS A 406 0.48 -3.92 38.01
C CYS A 406 0.28 -2.54 38.64
N MET A 407 -0.81 -2.30 39.37
CA MET A 407 -1.08 -1.03 40.05
C MET A 407 -0.03 -0.69 41.12
N ILE A 408 0.67 -1.71 41.64
CA ILE A 408 1.78 -1.53 42.57
C ILE A 408 2.88 -0.62 42.00
N MET A 409 3.05 -0.59 40.67
CA MET A 409 4.02 0.24 39.99
C MET A 409 3.65 1.74 40.00
N LEU A 410 2.36 2.07 40.18
CA LEU A 410 1.89 3.45 40.39
C LEU A 410 1.88 3.81 41.87
N HIS A 411 1.44 2.88 42.71
CA HIS A 411 1.25 3.11 44.12
C HIS A 411 1.75 1.91 44.93
N ASN A 412 2.94 2.07 45.52
CA ASN A 412 3.50 1.08 46.41
C ASN A 412 3.24 1.48 47.87
N PRO A 413 2.38 0.76 48.60
CA PRO A 413 1.99 1.11 49.96
C PRO A 413 3.15 1.03 50.96
N ARG A 414 4.23 0.30 50.63
CA ARG A 414 5.41 0.16 51.50
C ARG A 414 6.17 1.48 51.68
N PHE A 415 6.01 2.43 50.77
CA PHE A 415 6.73 3.71 50.80
C PHE A 415 5.92 4.87 51.39
N LEU A 416 4.68 4.61 51.86
CA LEU A 416 3.83 5.60 52.49
C LEU A 416 4.29 5.90 53.92
N SER A 417 4.21 7.18 54.29
CA SER A 417 4.45 7.65 55.65
C SER A 417 3.11 8.01 56.30
N ASP A 418 2.52 7.07 57.03
CA ASP A 418 1.28 7.34 57.75
C ASP A 418 1.57 8.15 59.03
N PRO A 419 0.75 9.16 59.38
CA PRO A 419 0.93 9.95 60.60
C PRO A 419 0.89 9.14 61.89
N PHE A 420 0.31 7.94 61.86
CA PHE A 420 0.15 7.05 63.00
C PHE A 420 1.25 5.97 63.11
N MET A 421 2.31 6.05 62.29
CA MET A 421 3.43 5.10 62.34
C MET A 421 4.28 5.26 63.60
N THR A 422 4.70 4.13 64.17
CA THR A 422 5.67 4.07 65.27
C THR A 422 7.04 4.63 64.82
N SER A 423 7.82 5.23 65.73
CA SER A 423 9.15 5.79 65.40
C SER A 423 10.11 4.76 64.81
N GLU A 424 10.01 3.48 65.21
CA GLU A 424 10.77 2.38 64.63
C GLU A 424 10.39 2.12 63.16
N GLN A 425 9.10 2.10 62.83
CA GLN A 425 8.60 1.93 61.47
C GLN A 425 9.02 3.11 60.57
N GLN A 426 9.02 4.34 61.08
CA GLN A 426 9.54 5.50 60.36
C GLN A 426 11.04 5.39 60.07
N SER A 427 11.81 4.85 61.02
CA SER A 427 13.25 4.62 60.82
C SER A 427 13.52 3.52 59.77
N MET A 428 12.72 2.45 59.77
CA MET A 428 12.79 1.38 58.78
C MET A 428 12.39 1.88 57.40
N LEU A 429 11.35 2.71 57.29
CA LEU A 429 10.93 3.35 56.05
C LEU A 429 12.03 4.24 55.46
N LYS A 430 12.72 5.01 56.30
CA LYS A 430 13.86 5.84 55.86
C LYS A 430 15.00 4.97 55.31
N LYS A 431 15.36 3.88 56.01
CA LYS A 431 16.37 2.92 55.53
C LYS A 431 15.95 2.30 54.19
N LEU A 432 14.71 1.80 54.11
CA LEU A 432 14.14 1.25 52.87
C LEU A 432 14.17 2.24 51.70
N LYS A 433 13.88 3.53 51.93
CA LYS A 433 13.95 4.57 50.89
C LYS A 433 15.39 4.86 50.45
N SER A 434 16.35 4.83 51.37
CA SER A 434 17.76 5.06 51.08
C SER A 434 18.40 3.88 50.34
N ASP A 435 18.01 2.65 50.68
CA ASP A 435 18.59 1.42 50.12
C ASP A 435 17.87 0.96 48.83
N TYR A 436 16.79 1.62 48.43
CA TYR A 436 16.00 1.22 47.28
C TYR A 436 16.68 1.60 45.96
N ILE A 437 16.86 0.59 45.10
CA ILE A 437 17.39 0.71 43.75
C ILE A 437 16.36 0.09 42.81
N ASP A 438 16.05 0.79 41.70
CA ASP A 438 15.14 0.28 40.67
C ASP A 438 15.73 -1.00 40.03
N PRO A 439 15.08 -2.18 40.16
CA PRO A 439 15.58 -3.43 39.62
C PRO A 439 15.33 -3.60 38.11
N PHE A 440 14.62 -2.68 37.46
CA PHE A 440 14.23 -2.85 36.06
C PHE A 440 15.41 -2.75 35.08
N ASP A 441 15.64 -3.84 34.35
CA ASP A 441 16.61 -3.90 33.27
C ASP A 441 15.95 -3.59 31.91
N ALA A 442 16.51 -2.61 31.19
CA ALA A 442 16.03 -2.18 29.88
C ALA A 442 16.54 -3.05 28.73
N ASP A 443 17.72 -3.66 28.92
CA ASP A 443 18.42 -4.40 27.86
C ASP A 443 18.00 -5.88 27.83
N GLU A 444 17.33 -6.35 28.88
CA GLU A 444 16.77 -7.70 28.95
C GLU A 444 15.76 -7.93 27.83
N GLU A 445 15.91 -9.04 27.11
CA GLU A 445 15.05 -9.35 25.97
C GLU A 445 13.76 -10.06 26.37
N ASN A 446 13.81 -10.85 27.45
CA ASN A 446 12.67 -11.64 27.89
C ASN A 446 11.77 -10.80 28.82
N PRO A 447 10.52 -10.50 28.43
CA PRO A 447 9.63 -9.66 29.23
C PRO A 447 9.29 -10.27 30.60
N GLU A 448 9.50 -11.56 30.84
CA GLU A 448 9.25 -12.14 32.18
C GLU A 448 10.40 -11.92 33.17
N LEU A 449 11.60 -11.61 32.69
CA LEU A 449 12.83 -11.51 33.52
C LEU A 449 13.29 -10.07 33.79
N THR A 450 12.60 -9.06 33.26
CA THR A 450 13.01 -7.64 33.39
C THR A 450 12.86 -7.07 34.80
N HIS A 451 12.18 -7.78 35.72
CA HIS A 451 11.81 -7.30 37.06
C HIS A 451 10.98 -5.99 37.09
N ALA A 452 10.22 -5.70 36.03
CA ALA A 452 9.41 -4.48 35.94
C ALA A 452 8.32 -4.34 37.02
N LEU A 453 7.78 -5.44 37.56
CA LEU A 453 6.74 -5.39 38.60
C LEU A 453 7.30 -4.88 39.94
N ASP A 454 8.58 -5.20 40.22
CA ASP A 454 9.29 -4.75 41.41
C ASP A 454 9.76 -3.29 41.30
N SER A 455 9.71 -2.73 40.08
CA SER A 455 9.99 -1.33 39.74
C SER A 455 8.76 -0.43 39.94
N SER A 456 8.96 0.88 39.85
CA SER A 456 7.92 1.92 39.86
C SER A 456 7.87 2.69 38.52
N LEU A 457 6.78 3.40 38.24
CA LEU A 457 6.55 4.18 37.00
C LEU A 457 6.74 5.69 37.21
N TRP A 458 7.98 6.13 37.44
CA TRP A 458 8.27 7.57 37.57
C TRP A 458 8.10 8.32 36.25
N GLU A 459 8.24 7.63 35.12
CA GLU A 459 8.20 8.23 33.79
C GLU A 459 6.83 8.87 33.49
N LEU A 460 5.74 8.27 33.98
CA LEU A 460 4.40 8.82 33.87
C LEU A 460 4.18 10.01 34.80
N ALA A 461 4.81 10.00 35.98
CA ALA A 461 4.75 11.11 36.93
C ALA A 461 5.46 12.34 36.37
N THR A 462 6.65 12.18 35.77
CA THR A 462 7.36 13.28 35.09
C THR A 462 6.56 13.86 33.92
N LEU A 463 5.75 13.02 33.27
CA LEU A 463 4.92 13.42 32.14
C LEU A 463 3.67 14.23 32.55
N MET A 464 3.34 14.29 33.85
CA MET A 464 2.26 15.13 34.37
C MET A 464 2.54 16.63 34.21
N ASP A 465 3.82 17.01 34.09
CA ASP A 465 4.30 18.38 33.90
C ASP A 465 4.78 18.65 32.46
N HIS A 466 4.15 17.97 31.50
CA HIS A 466 4.46 18.14 30.08
C HIS A 466 4.08 19.53 29.55
N TYR A 467 4.85 20.05 28.60
CA TYR A 467 4.65 21.41 28.03
C TYR A 467 3.28 21.61 27.39
N HIS A 468 2.73 20.57 26.75
CA HIS A 468 1.41 20.61 26.12
C HIS A 468 0.30 20.35 27.16
N PRO A 469 -0.63 21.30 27.41
CA PRO A 469 -1.63 21.17 28.47
C PRO A 469 -2.54 19.95 28.36
N ASN A 470 -2.98 19.56 27.16
CA ASN A 470 -3.86 18.40 27.01
C ASN A 470 -3.14 17.07 27.30
N VAL A 471 -1.83 17.01 27.07
CA VAL A 471 -1.02 15.83 27.41
C VAL A 471 -0.81 15.75 28.92
N ALA A 472 -0.49 16.88 29.55
CA ALA A 472 -0.35 16.98 31.00
C ALA A 472 -1.65 16.61 31.74
N THR A 473 -2.81 17.10 31.29
CA THR A 473 -4.11 16.73 31.88
C THR A 473 -4.44 15.26 31.65
N LEU A 474 -4.06 14.69 30.51
CA LEU A 474 -4.22 13.26 30.25
C LEU A 474 -3.30 12.42 31.15
N ALA A 475 -2.04 12.82 31.36
CA ALA A 475 -1.14 12.12 32.30
C ALA A 475 -1.64 12.21 33.75
N LYS A 476 -2.31 13.32 34.14
CA LYS A 476 -2.89 13.49 35.48
C LYS A 476 -3.98 12.47 35.83
N ILE A 477 -4.51 11.71 34.86
CA ILE A 477 -5.47 10.62 35.15
C ILE A 477 -4.86 9.54 36.05
N PHE A 478 -3.54 9.35 36.03
CA PHE A 478 -2.87 8.36 36.87
C PHE A 478 -2.81 8.74 38.35
N ALA A 479 -2.87 10.04 38.66
CA ALA A 479 -3.00 10.54 40.03
C ALA A 479 -4.47 10.59 40.50
N GLN A 480 -5.41 10.52 39.56
CA GLN A 480 -6.85 10.49 39.85
C GLN A 480 -7.32 9.05 40.13
N PRO A 481 -8.43 8.87 40.87
CA PRO A 481 -9.00 7.54 41.09
C PRO A 481 -9.50 6.91 39.78
N PHE A 482 -9.24 5.61 39.60
CA PHE A 482 -9.56 4.84 38.39
C PHE A 482 -11.06 4.50 38.28
N ARG A 483 -11.90 5.53 38.09
CA ARG A 483 -13.36 5.40 37.95
C ARG A 483 -13.81 5.00 36.54
N LYS A 484 -13.05 5.38 35.52
CA LYS A 484 -13.36 5.04 34.13
C LYS A 484 -13.03 3.56 33.87
N LEU A 485 -13.91 2.86 33.14
CA LEU A 485 -13.70 1.44 32.85
C LEU A 485 -12.60 1.23 31.82
N ASN A 486 -12.69 1.94 30.70
CA ASN A 486 -11.73 1.89 29.61
C ASN A 486 -11.74 3.21 28.84
N TYR A 487 -10.65 3.48 28.13
CA TYR A 487 -10.59 4.46 27.06
C TYR A 487 -10.71 3.74 25.72
N ASN A 488 -11.54 4.26 24.82
CA ASN A 488 -11.59 3.76 23.45
C ASN A 488 -10.32 4.17 22.72
N MET A 489 -9.49 3.20 22.33
CA MET A 489 -8.18 3.47 21.75
C MET A 489 -8.27 4.15 20.38
N GLU A 490 -9.29 3.85 19.58
CA GLU A 490 -9.47 4.40 18.22
C GLU A 490 -9.52 5.93 18.20
N ASP A 491 -10.04 6.55 19.26
CA ASP A 491 -10.12 8.01 19.38
C ASP A 491 -8.75 8.68 19.63
N PHE A 492 -7.75 7.92 20.07
CA PHE A 492 -6.41 8.42 20.45
C PHE A 492 -5.29 7.97 19.52
N LEU A 493 -5.57 7.09 18.56
CA LEU A 493 -4.56 6.42 17.73
C LEU A 493 -4.01 7.32 16.61
N ASP A 494 -4.86 8.13 15.99
CA ASP A 494 -4.56 8.84 14.73
C ASP A 494 -4.19 10.33 14.91
N TRP A 495 -3.83 10.76 16.12
CA TRP A 495 -3.33 12.12 16.35
C TRP A 495 -1.96 12.32 15.70
N SER A 496 -1.83 13.37 14.89
CA SER A 496 -0.58 13.85 14.29
C SER A 496 -0.26 15.27 14.79
N TYR A 497 0.95 15.77 14.50
CA TYR A 497 1.28 17.17 14.78
C TYR A 497 0.33 18.13 14.03
N ASP A 498 0.00 17.83 12.77
CA ASP A 498 -0.93 18.62 11.97
C ASP A 498 -2.32 18.67 12.60
N SER A 499 -2.81 17.52 13.08
CA SER A 499 -4.10 17.43 13.77
C SER A 499 -4.09 18.18 15.10
N LEU A 500 -3.01 18.09 15.87
CA LEU A 500 -2.85 18.80 17.13
C LEU A 500 -2.80 20.32 16.92
N LEU A 501 -2.06 20.79 15.92
CA LEU A 501 -1.99 22.21 15.54
C LEU A 501 -3.33 22.73 15.04
N ALA A 502 -4.02 21.96 14.20
CA ALA A 502 -5.36 22.31 13.73
C ALA A 502 -6.37 22.39 14.88
N ALA A 503 -6.28 21.47 15.84
CA ALA A 503 -7.10 21.49 17.05
C ALA A 503 -6.83 22.74 17.91
N GLU A 504 -5.56 23.16 18.05
CA GLU A 504 -5.24 24.36 18.81
C GLU A 504 -5.63 25.65 18.07
N THR A 505 -5.52 25.69 16.74
CA THR A 505 -5.94 26.86 15.94
C THR A 505 -7.45 27.03 15.91
N SER A 506 -8.19 25.93 15.88
CA SER A 506 -9.66 25.94 15.93
C SER A 506 -10.21 26.16 17.35
N ARG A 507 -9.35 26.16 18.38
CA ARG A 507 -9.73 26.33 19.77
C ARG A 507 -10.28 27.73 19.99
N ARG A 508 -11.48 27.82 20.58
CA ARG A 508 -12.03 29.08 21.04
C ARG A 508 -11.24 29.58 22.25
N LEU A 509 -10.53 30.70 22.09
CA LEU A 509 -9.84 31.37 23.17
C LEU A 509 -10.87 31.84 24.21
N LYS A 510 -10.83 31.23 25.40
CA LYS A 510 -11.66 31.67 26.54
C LYS A 510 -11.08 32.89 27.25
N VAL A 511 -9.77 33.08 27.12
CA VAL A 511 -8.99 34.13 27.78
C VAL A 511 -8.09 34.75 26.71
N LEU A 512 -7.98 36.08 26.72
CA LEU A 512 -7.06 36.80 25.84
C LEU A 512 -5.61 36.44 26.21
N PRO A 513 -4.69 36.36 25.23
CA PRO A 513 -3.27 36.14 25.52
C PRO A 513 -2.72 37.19 26.48
N THR A 514 -1.98 36.75 27.49
CA THR A 514 -1.31 37.62 28.45
C THR A 514 0.04 38.08 27.92
N LEU A 515 0.44 39.30 28.25
CA LEU A 515 1.77 39.82 27.96
C LEU A 515 2.70 39.58 29.15
N GLU A 516 3.98 39.40 28.87
CA GLU A 516 5.02 39.30 29.88
C GLU A 516 5.34 40.70 30.43
N PHE A 517 5.33 40.83 31.77
CA PHE A 517 5.59 42.11 32.44
C PHE A 517 7.08 42.40 32.61
N GLU A 518 7.92 41.36 32.63
CA GLU A 518 9.35 41.50 32.84
C GLU A 518 10.03 42.07 31.59
N SER A 519 10.82 43.14 31.77
CA SER A 519 11.65 43.72 30.72
C SER A 519 13.04 43.09 30.75
N PHE A 520 13.51 42.61 29.59
CA PHE A 520 14.83 42.00 29.44
C PHE A 520 15.75 42.96 28.66
N ASP A 521 16.96 43.18 29.19
CA ASP A 521 17.93 44.15 28.64
C ASP A 521 18.63 43.62 27.38
N GLY A 522 18.54 42.31 27.13
CA GLY A 522 19.09 41.64 25.95
C GLY A 522 18.34 40.34 25.64
N LEU A 523 18.19 40.03 24.35
CA LEU A 523 17.45 38.85 23.88
C LEU A 523 18.26 37.56 24.07
N PHE A 524 19.58 37.61 23.84
CA PHE A 524 20.51 36.49 23.95
C PHE A 524 21.63 36.84 24.94
N ALA A 525 22.06 35.85 25.73
CA ALA A 525 23.26 35.97 26.54
C ALA A 525 24.49 35.83 25.64
N ASN A 526 25.13 36.95 25.30
CA ASN A 526 26.52 36.94 24.85
C ASN A 526 27.37 37.17 26.10
N ASP A 527 28.36 36.30 26.30
CA ASP A 527 29.18 36.14 27.51
C ASP A 527 29.33 37.37 28.42
N GLU A 528 29.14 37.12 29.73
CA GLU A 528 29.64 37.90 30.87
C GLU A 528 29.17 39.35 31.03
N ASN A 529 27.86 39.62 31.10
CA ASN A 529 27.36 40.80 31.80
C ASN A 529 26.07 40.52 32.59
N ASP A 530 25.96 41.15 33.78
CA ASP A 530 24.82 41.17 34.73
C ASP A 530 23.52 41.79 34.16
N LYS A 531 23.18 41.47 32.91
CA LYS A 531 21.94 41.90 32.25
C LYS A 531 20.92 40.77 32.33
N LYS A 532 19.68 41.11 32.68
CA LYS A 532 18.56 40.16 32.60
C LYS A 532 18.36 39.75 31.15
N THR A 533 18.77 38.53 30.82
CA THR A 533 18.65 37.95 29.48
C THR A 533 17.38 37.12 29.40
N TYR A 534 16.68 37.21 28.26
CA TYR A 534 15.41 36.49 28.07
C TYR A 534 15.60 34.98 27.94
N VAL A 535 16.65 34.56 27.23
CA VAL A 535 16.98 33.14 27.01
C VAL A 535 18.37 32.86 27.55
N THR A 536 18.46 31.98 28.55
CA THR A 536 19.72 31.51 29.13
C THR A 536 20.05 30.11 28.58
N GLY A 537 21.31 29.86 28.21
CA GLY A 537 21.78 28.52 27.84
C GLY A 537 21.86 28.16 26.35
N ILE A 538 21.84 29.14 25.43
CA ILE A 538 22.16 28.91 24.01
C ILE A 538 23.53 29.51 23.72
N ASN A 539 24.58 28.70 23.78
CA ASN A 539 25.90 29.06 23.27
C ASN A 539 25.97 28.60 21.81
N TRP A 540 26.20 29.53 20.87
CA TRP A 540 26.46 29.21 19.46
C TRP A 540 27.93 28.93 19.20
#